data_AF-A0A527ZE72-F1
#
_entry.id   AF-A0A527ZE72-F1
#
_cell.length_a   1.000
_cell.length_b   1.000
_cell.length_c   1.000
_cell.angle_alpha   90.00
_cell.angle_beta   90.00
_cell.angle_gamma   90.00
#
_symmetry.space_group_name_H-M   'P 1'
#
loop_
_entity.id
_entity.type
_entity.pdbx_description
1 polymer ?
#
loop_
_entity_poly.entity_id
_entity_poly.type
_entity_poly.pdbx_seq_one_letter_code
_entity_poly.pdbx_strand_id
1 'polypeptide(L)'
;LGIEVSTLRHPPLFTVADSQALRGEIAGGHTKNLFLKDKKDNFFLVSVGEEAVVDLKQIHNVIGAAGRVSFGKPEMLMELLGVVPGAVTVFGLINDKELRVKV
;
A
#
# COMPACT_ATOMS: atom_id res chain seq x y z
N LEU A 1 -8.66 17.31 -11.45
CA LEU A 1 -8.50 17.18 -9.99
C LEU A 1 -7.74 18.36 -9.37
N GLY A 2 -6.87 19.07 -10.11
CA GLY A 2 -6.19 20.26 -9.56
C GLY A 2 -5.22 19.95 -8.42
N ILE A 3 -4.69 18.73 -8.37
CA ILE A 3 -3.74 18.27 -7.35
C ILE A 3 -2.33 18.52 -7.88
N GLU A 4 -1.58 19.38 -7.20
CA GLU A 4 -0.17 19.63 -7.52
C GLU A 4 0.69 18.42 -7.15
N VAL A 5 1.68 18.11 -8.00
CA VAL A 5 2.58 16.97 -7.81
C VAL A 5 4.00 17.33 -8.18
N SER A 6 4.95 16.75 -7.45
CA SER A 6 6.38 16.75 -7.79
C SER A 6 6.89 15.31 -7.81
N THR A 7 7.68 14.95 -8.81
CA THR A 7 8.25 13.60 -8.93
C THR A 7 9.76 13.69 -9.01
N LEU A 8 10.44 13.06 -8.04
CA LEU A 8 11.89 12.85 -8.11
C LEU A 8 12.19 11.57 -8.90
N ARG A 9 13.06 11.66 -9.91
CA ARG A 9 13.51 10.49 -10.66
C ARG A 9 14.76 9.93 -9.99
N HIS A 10 14.75 8.62 -9.72
CA HIS A 10 15.85 7.90 -9.10
C HIS A 10 15.92 6.47 -9.66
N PRO A 11 17.07 5.78 -9.58
CA PRO A 11 17.14 4.35 -9.89
C PRO A 11 16.30 3.53 -8.90
N PRO A 12 15.83 2.32 -9.28
CA PRO A 12 15.17 1.42 -8.35
C PRO A 12 16.03 1.13 -7.12
N LEU A 13 15.41 1.18 -5.95
CA LEU A 13 16.07 0.90 -4.68
C LEU A 13 15.58 -0.46 -4.18
N PHE A 14 16.52 -1.32 -3.81
CA PHE A 14 16.21 -2.69 -3.38
C PHE A 14 16.53 -2.93 -1.90
N THR A 15 17.44 -2.14 -1.32
CA THR A 15 17.78 -2.25 0.09
C THR A 15 17.03 -1.22 0.92
N VAL A 16 16.80 -1.57 2.19
CA VAL A 16 16.20 -0.66 3.17
C VAL A 16 17.08 0.58 3.35
N ALA A 17 18.40 0.41 3.39
CA ALA A 17 19.35 1.50 3.57
C ALA A 17 19.30 2.49 2.40
N ASP A 18 19.30 2.00 1.16
CA ASP A 18 19.19 2.87 -0.03
C ASP A 18 17.87 3.64 -0.02
N SER A 19 16.79 2.95 0.33
CA SER A 19 15.45 3.54 0.42
C SER A 19 15.40 4.65 1.48
N GLN A 20 15.99 4.42 2.67
CA GLN A 20 16.04 5.42 3.74
C GLN A 20 16.91 6.62 3.37
N ALA A 21 18.05 6.40 2.71
CA ALA A 21 18.93 7.48 2.28
C ALA A 21 18.22 8.43 1.30
N LEU A 22 17.55 7.89 0.28
CA LEU A 22 16.80 8.71 -0.69
C LEU A 22 15.62 9.43 -0.03
N ARG A 23 14.89 8.77 0.88
CA ARG A 23 13.75 9.40 1.60
C ARG A 23 14.18 10.64 2.38
N GLY A 24 15.39 10.66 2.94
CA GLY A 24 15.95 11.82 3.63
C GLY A 24 16.05 13.08 2.76
N GLU A 25 16.10 12.93 1.44
CA GLU A 25 16.14 14.05 0.48
C GLU A 25 14.74 14.55 0.09
N ILE A 26 13.72 13.69 0.20
CA ILE A 26 12.34 14.02 -0.15
C ILE A 26 11.59 14.44 1.11
N ALA A 27 11.30 15.73 1.23
CA ALA A 27 10.53 16.27 2.34
C ALA A 27 9.09 15.70 2.38
N GLY A 28 8.57 15.51 3.60
CA GLY A 28 7.19 15.07 3.83
C GLY A 28 7.08 13.66 4.40
N GLY A 29 5.83 13.20 4.54
CA GLY A 29 5.52 11.86 5.05
C GLY A 29 5.70 10.78 3.99
N HIS A 30 6.58 9.84 4.25
CA HIS A 30 6.73 8.63 3.42
C HIS A 30 5.73 7.57 3.86
N THR A 31 5.12 6.89 2.89
CA THR A 31 4.11 5.87 3.13
C THR A 31 4.56 4.49 2.68
N LYS A 32 4.18 3.47 3.44
CA LYS A 32 4.12 2.09 2.95
C LYS A 32 2.67 1.62 2.87
N ASN A 33 2.44 0.65 1.99
CA ASN A 33 1.11 0.17 1.68
C ASN A 33 1.02 -1.33 1.90
N LEU A 34 0.04 -1.78 2.68
CA LEU A 34 -0.22 -3.18 2.96
C LEU A 34 -1.49 -3.58 2.20
N PHE A 35 -1.34 -4.44 1.21
CA PHE A 35 -2.48 -5.04 0.51
C PHE A 35 -2.92 -6.30 1.24
N LEU A 36 -4.09 -6.22 1.88
CA LEU A 36 -4.62 -7.22 2.78
C LEU A 36 -5.97 -7.75 2.28
N LYS A 37 -6.33 -8.95 2.73
CA LYS A 37 -7.66 -9.51 2.55
C LYS A 37 -8.16 -10.16 3.83
N ASP A 38 -9.47 -10.25 3.97
CA ASP A 38 -10.09 -11.07 5.02
C ASP A 38 -10.48 -12.47 4.50
N LYS A 39 -11.20 -13.22 5.33
CA LYS A 39 -11.67 -14.58 5.01
C LYS A 39 -12.85 -14.63 4.01
N LYS A 40 -13.50 -13.49 3.76
CA LYS A 40 -14.60 -13.34 2.79
C LYS A 40 -14.13 -12.75 1.47
N ASP A 41 -12.81 -12.66 1.28
CA ASP A 41 -12.18 -12.04 0.11
C ASP A 41 -12.60 -10.56 -0.09
N ASN A 42 -12.84 -9.84 1.02
CA ASN A 42 -12.82 -8.38 0.98
C ASN A 42 -11.36 -7.91 0.99
N PHE A 43 -11.01 -6.99 0.09
CA PHE A 43 -9.66 -6.46 -0.06
C PHE A 43 -9.52 -5.08 0.58
N PHE A 44 -8.35 -4.84 1.16
CA PHE A 44 -8.00 -3.61 1.85
C PHE A 44 -6.61 -3.16 1.42
N LEU A 45 -6.43 -1.86 1.21
CA LEU A 45 -5.14 -1.23 1.01
C LEU A 45 -4.87 -0.28 2.17
N VAL A 46 -4.12 -0.75 3.16
CA VAL A 46 -3.81 0.05 4.35
C VAL A 46 -2.57 0.87 4.07
N SER A 47 -2.75 2.19 3.89
CA SER A 47 -1.66 3.15 3.73
C SER A 47 -1.31 3.78 5.08
N VAL A 48 -0.05 3.64 5.49
CA VAL A 48 0.45 4.15 6.77
C VAL A 48 1.80 4.82 6.57
N GLY A 49 2.21 5.64 7.54
CA GLY A 49 3.58 6.14 7.59
C GLY A 49 4.59 4.99 7.55
N GLU A 50 5.72 5.21 6.90
CA GLU A 50 6.76 4.20 6.69
C GLU A 50 7.19 3.49 7.98
N GLU A 51 7.37 4.26 9.06
CA GLU A 51 7.80 3.76 10.37
C GLU A 51 6.65 3.23 11.23
N ALA A 52 5.40 3.33 10.76
CA ALA A 52 4.25 2.85 11.51
C ALA A 52 4.27 1.31 11.61
N VAL A 53 4.00 0.79 12.80
CA VAL A 53 3.87 -0.65 13.04
C VAL A 53 2.40 -1.02 13.03
N VAL A 54 2.02 -1.97 12.17
CA VAL A 54 0.63 -2.45 12.03
C VAL A 54 0.53 -3.83 12.66
N ASP A 55 -0.28 -3.97 13.72
CA ASP A 55 -0.62 -5.28 14.28
C ASP A 55 -1.69 -5.97 13.42
N LEU A 56 -1.26 -6.85 12.52
CA LEU A 56 -2.14 -7.63 11.64
C LEU A 56 -3.14 -8.51 12.40
N LYS A 57 -2.85 -8.86 13.67
CA LYS A 57 -3.78 -9.66 14.49
C LYS A 57 -4.98 -8.83 14.94
N GLN A 58 -4.85 -7.50 15.02
CA GLN A 58 -5.87 -6.59 15.59
C GLN A 58 -6.45 -5.61 14.58
N ILE A 59 -5.74 -5.30 13.50
CA ILE A 59 -6.12 -4.26 12.52
C ILE A 59 -7.54 -4.46 11.95
N HIS A 60 -8.00 -5.71 11.86
CA HIS A 60 -9.35 -6.05 11.37
C HIS A 60 -10.49 -5.35 12.13
N ASN A 61 -10.30 -5.05 13.42
CA ASN A 61 -11.27 -4.32 14.22
C ASN A 61 -11.35 -2.83 13.82
N VAL A 62 -10.25 -2.26 13.34
CA VAL A 62 -10.15 -0.85 12.93
C VAL A 62 -10.71 -0.67 11.52
N ILE A 63 -10.33 -1.56 10.59
CA ILE A 63 -10.70 -1.45 9.17
C ILE A 63 -12.06 -2.11 8.85
N GLY A 64 -12.75 -2.68 9.84
CA GLY A 64 -14.04 -3.34 9.65
C GLY A 64 -13.97 -4.62 8.81
N ALA A 65 -12.87 -5.37 8.89
CA ALA A 65 -12.69 -6.62 8.16
C ALA A 65 -13.42 -7.79 8.85
N ALA A 66 -13.82 -8.80 8.07
CA ALA A 66 -14.51 -9.97 8.58
C ALA A 66 -13.56 -10.97 9.28
N GLY A 67 -12.98 -10.55 10.40
CA GLY A 67 -11.99 -11.30 11.17
C GLY A 67 -10.55 -11.00 10.74
N ARG A 68 -9.59 -11.79 11.23
CA ARG A 68 -8.16 -11.59 10.96
C ARG A 68 -7.88 -11.51 9.45
N VAL A 69 -6.95 -10.62 9.12
CA VAL A 69 -6.51 -10.39 7.75
C VAL A 69 -5.21 -11.12 7.45
N SER A 70 -4.98 -11.38 6.17
CA SER A 70 -3.74 -11.87 5.60
C SER A 70 -3.30 -10.96 4.45
N PHE A 71 -2.06 -11.07 4.01
CA PHE A 71 -1.66 -10.43 2.76
C PHE A 71 -2.48 -10.98 1.58
N GLY A 72 -2.87 -10.09 0.67
CA GLY A 72 -3.45 -10.45 -0.61
C GLY A 72 -2.40 -11.11 -1.49
N LYS A 73 -2.84 -11.98 -2.40
CA LYS A 73 -1.92 -12.67 -3.31
C LYS A 73 -1.46 -11.72 -4.44
N PRO A 74 -0.27 -11.93 -5.02
CA PRO A 74 0.23 -11.11 -6.13
C PRO A 74 -0.71 -11.04 -7.33
N GLU A 75 -1.44 -12.10 -7.64
CA GLU A 75 -2.38 -12.13 -8.76
C GLU A 75 -3.52 -11.13 -8.55
N MET A 76 -4.07 -11.07 -7.33
CA MET A 76 -5.11 -10.11 -6.97
C MET A 76 -4.58 -8.67 -6.90
N LEU A 77 -3.33 -8.49 -6.48
CA LEU A 77 -2.68 -7.18 -6.47
C LEU A 77 -2.55 -6.62 -7.89
N MET A 78 -2.16 -7.47 -8.85
CA MET A 78 -2.07 -7.09 -10.26
C MET A 78 -3.46 -6.86 -10.86
N GLU A 79 -4.42 -7.74 -10.58
CA GLU A 79 -5.81 -7.62 -11.05
C GLU A 79 -6.46 -6.32 -10.58
N LEU A 80 -6.34 -6.00 -9.29
CA LEU A 80 -7.07 -4.89 -8.67
C LEU A 80 -6.33 -3.57 -8.73
N LEU A 81 -5.01 -3.59 -8.53
CA LEU A 81 -4.19 -2.37 -8.40
C LEU A 81 -3.19 -2.17 -9.55
N GLY A 82 -3.02 -3.16 -10.44
CA GLY A 82 -2.10 -3.07 -11.58
C GLY A 82 -0.62 -2.97 -11.17
N VAL A 83 -0.26 -3.46 -9.98
CA VAL A 83 1.10 -3.39 -9.44
C VAL A 83 1.57 -4.75 -8.94
N VAL A 84 2.89 -4.89 -8.82
CA VAL A 84 3.55 -6.12 -8.36
C VAL A 84 4.06 -5.95 -6.92
N PRO A 85 4.35 -7.06 -6.20
CA PRO A 85 5.04 -6.98 -4.91
C PRO A 85 6.32 -6.16 -5.01
N GLY A 86 6.56 -5.29 -4.02
CA GLY A 86 7.67 -4.32 -4.03
C GLY A 86 7.36 -2.97 -4.68
N ALA A 87 6.26 -2.86 -5.43
CA ALA A 87 5.81 -1.62 -6.09
C ALA A 87 4.42 -1.16 -5.62
N VAL A 88 3.99 -1.60 -4.44
CA VAL A 88 2.65 -1.30 -3.90
C VAL A 88 2.52 0.18 -3.56
N THR A 89 1.55 0.85 -4.16
CA THR A 89 1.30 2.30 -3.97
C THR A 89 -0.19 2.59 -3.84
N VAL A 90 -0.54 3.59 -3.03
CA VAL A 90 -1.92 4.10 -2.92
C VAL A 90 -2.45 4.61 -4.26
N PHE A 91 -1.58 5.07 -5.16
CA PHE A 91 -1.98 5.51 -6.49
C PHE A 91 -2.49 4.37 -7.38
N GLY A 92 -2.25 3.11 -7.02
CA GLY A 92 -2.75 1.93 -7.75
C GLY A 92 -4.29 1.84 -7.76
N LEU A 93 -4.98 2.53 -6.85
CA LEU A 93 -6.44 2.58 -6.79
C LEU A 93 -7.08 3.12 -8.08
N ILE A 94 -6.34 3.88 -8.89
CA ILE A 94 -6.83 4.33 -10.20
C ILE A 94 -7.19 3.15 -11.12
N ASN A 95 -6.62 1.97 -10.87
CA ASN A 95 -6.87 0.74 -11.62
C ASN A 95 -8.09 -0.06 -11.07
N ASP A 96 -8.52 0.19 -9.83
CA ASP A 96 -9.64 -0.51 -9.18
C ASP A 96 -10.99 0.10 -9.60
N LYS A 97 -11.36 -0.11 -10.87
CA LYS A 97 -12.59 0.46 -11.46
C LYS A 97 -13.88 -0.07 -10.85
N GLU A 98 -13.82 -1.26 -10.24
CA GLU A 98 -14.97 -1.92 -9.61
C GLU A 98 -15.09 -1.60 -8.11
N LEU A 99 -14.19 -0.77 -7.57
CA LEU A 99 -14.17 -0.35 -6.16
C LEU A 99 -14.13 -1.56 -5.19
N ARG A 100 -13.34 -2.58 -5.53
CA ARG A 100 -13.21 -3.82 -4.76
C ARG A 100 -12.23 -3.70 -3.60
N VAL A 101 -11.40 -2.65 -3.57
CA VAL A 101 -10.40 -2.39 -2.55
C VAL A 101 -10.83 -1.24 -1.65
N LYS A 102 -10.93 -1.50 -0.34
CA LYS A 102 -11.18 -0.48 0.68
C LYS A 102 -9.87 0.16 1.14
N VAL A 103 -9.86 1.47 1.32
CA VAL A 103 -8.72 2.24 1.86
C VAL A 103 -9.09 2.87 3.18
#